data_AF-A0A3S1CMC1-F1
#
_entry.id   AF-A0A3S1CMC1-F1
#
_cell.length_a   1.000
_cell.length_b   1.000
_cell.length_c   1.000
_cell.angle_alpha   90.00
_cell.angle_beta   90.00
_cell.angle_gamma   90.00
#
_symmetry.space_group_name_H-M   'P 1'
#
loop_
_entity.id
_entity.type
_entity.pdbx_description
1 polymer ?
#
loop_
_entity_poly.entity_id
_entity_poly.type
_entity_poly.pdbx_seq_one_letter_code
_entity_poly.pdbx_strand_id
1 'polypeptide(L)'
;MLSLLVNHKDPQVTAFSELGAEISELDKYWREVAESTRQEELEKLRCKLEVGVQELTVIANKINSLANEIKNLLFTFKEIAVEVNRNYHLLQQHLNLKVAKLNKSKRRLIPLNIWDVHDLSIPNVVRRGTKFILTKQIVNLFPAQDTQA
;
A
#
# COMPACT_ATOMS: atom_id res chain seq x y z
N MET A 1 55.33 -69.03 -14.16
CA MET A 1 56.09 -68.07 -13.33
C MET A 1 55.71 -66.68 -13.85
N LEU A 2 54.72 -66.01 -13.26
CA LEU A 2 54.89 -65.05 -12.15
C LEU A 2 56.10 -64.13 -12.46
N SER A 3 55.86 -63.01 -13.14
CA SER A 3 55.39 -61.74 -12.59
C SER A 3 56.56 -60.86 -12.18
N LEU A 4 56.64 -59.67 -12.78
CA LEU A 4 56.82 -58.38 -12.11
C LEU A 4 57.02 -57.30 -13.18
N LEU A 5 55.88 -56.80 -13.68
CA LEU A 5 55.82 -55.49 -14.32
C LEU A 5 56.13 -54.45 -13.23
N VAL A 6 57.40 -54.06 -13.13
CA VAL A 6 57.81 -52.93 -12.31
C VAL A 6 57.35 -51.67 -13.04
N ASN A 7 56.15 -51.21 -12.69
CA ASN A 7 55.69 -49.86 -13.01
C ASN A 7 56.58 -48.85 -12.27
N HIS A 8 57.67 -48.44 -12.89
CA HIS A 8 58.36 -47.20 -12.50
C HIS A 8 57.47 -46.02 -12.89
N LYS A 9 56.54 -45.65 -11.99
CA LYS A 9 55.96 -44.31 -12.02
C LYS A 9 57.07 -43.33 -11.67
N ASP A 10 57.43 -42.49 -12.63
CA ASP A 10 58.40 -41.42 -12.42
C ASP A 10 57.91 -40.50 -11.27
N PRO A 11 58.69 -40.34 -10.19
CA PRO A 11 58.27 -39.59 -9.01
C PRO A 11 57.96 -38.12 -9.31
N GLN A 12 58.56 -37.56 -10.38
CA GLN A 12 58.22 -36.21 -10.86
C GLN A 12 56.84 -36.17 -11.53
N VAL A 13 56.48 -37.17 -12.32
CA VAL A 13 55.18 -37.23 -13.02
C VAL A 13 54.04 -37.40 -12.02
N THR A 14 54.24 -38.17 -10.94
CA THR A 14 53.27 -38.27 -9.85
C THR A 14 53.13 -36.94 -9.09
N ALA A 15 54.23 -36.24 -8.79
CA ALA A 15 54.17 -34.94 -8.12
C ALA A 15 53.47 -33.85 -8.95
N PHE A 16 53.68 -33.81 -10.27
CA PHE A 16 52.94 -32.90 -11.14
C PHE A 16 51.45 -33.24 -11.26
N SER A 17 51.10 -34.54 -11.23
CA SER A 17 49.70 -34.98 -11.24
C SER A 17 48.98 -34.64 -9.93
N GLU A 18 49.67 -34.78 -8.79
CA GLU A 18 49.15 -34.42 -7.47
C GLU A 18 48.93 -32.91 -7.35
N LEU A 19 49.92 -32.10 -7.78
CA LEU A 19 49.78 -30.64 -7.82
C LEU A 19 48.65 -30.18 -8.76
N GLY A 20 48.49 -30.83 -9.91
CA GLY A 20 47.37 -30.55 -10.83
C GLY A 20 46.00 -30.89 -10.24
N ALA A 21 45.93 -31.93 -9.42
CA ALA A 21 44.72 -32.28 -8.67
C ALA A 21 44.44 -31.24 -7.56
N GLU A 22 45.45 -30.82 -6.81
CA GLU A 22 45.33 -29.79 -5.77
C GLU A 22 44.88 -28.43 -6.35
N ILE A 23 45.43 -28.01 -7.49
CA ILE A 23 45.00 -26.80 -8.19
C ILE A 23 43.51 -26.92 -8.59
N SER A 24 43.11 -28.08 -9.11
CA SER A 24 41.71 -28.32 -9.50
C SER A 24 40.75 -28.32 -8.31
N GLU A 25 41.17 -28.85 -7.16
CA GLU A 25 40.41 -28.78 -5.91
C GLU A 25 40.31 -27.35 -5.40
N LEU A 26 41.40 -26.58 -5.45
CA LEU A 26 41.39 -25.18 -5.05
C LEU A 26 40.44 -24.35 -5.90
N ASP A 27 40.40 -24.56 -7.22
CA ASP A 27 39.45 -23.91 -8.14
C ASP A 27 37.99 -24.30 -7.85
N LYS A 28 37.76 -25.53 -7.38
CA LYS A 28 36.43 -25.97 -6.94
C LYS A 28 36.03 -25.23 -5.65
N TYR A 29 36.91 -25.19 -4.65
CA TYR A 29 36.66 -24.46 -3.41
C TYR A 29 36.42 -22.96 -3.66
N TRP A 30 37.19 -22.33 -4.56
CA TRP A 30 36.96 -20.94 -4.92
C TRP A 30 35.57 -20.68 -5.51
N ARG A 31 35.08 -21.59 -6.36
CA ARG A 31 33.72 -21.50 -6.91
C ARG A 31 32.65 -21.70 -5.83
N GLU A 32 32.83 -22.67 -4.95
CA GLU A 32 31.90 -22.94 -3.84
C GLU A 32 31.83 -21.74 -2.88
N VAL A 33 32.96 -21.11 -2.55
CA VAL A 33 33.01 -19.91 -1.72
C VAL A 33 32.33 -18.72 -2.40
N ALA A 34 32.58 -18.50 -3.69
CA ALA A 34 31.95 -17.42 -4.45
C ALA A 34 30.43 -17.60 -4.53
N GLU A 35 29.95 -18.83 -4.76
CA GLU A 35 28.52 -19.14 -4.81
C GLU A 35 27.86 -19.00 -3.44
N SER A 36 28.50 -19.48 -2.38
CA SER A 36 28.03 -19.34 -1.00
C SER A 36 27.90 -17.86 -0.60
N THR A 37 28.91 -17.04 -0.93
CA THR A 37 28.90 -15.60 -0.63
C THR A 37 27.76 -14.90 -1.36
N ARG A 38 27.53 -15.24 -2.62
CA ARG A 38 26.41 -14.72 -3.41
C ARG A 38 25.06 -15.11 -2.81
N GLN A 39 24.90 -16.36 -2.36
CA GLN A 39 23.68 -16.82 -1.71
C GLN A 39 23.41 -16.06 -0.40
N GLU A 40 24.45 -15.83 0.40
CA GLU A 40 24.34 -15.06 1.64
C GLU A 40 23.89 -13.61 1.38
N GLU A 41 24.43 -12.97 0.35
CA GLU A 41 24.01 -11.62 -0.05
C GLU A 41 22.53 -11.59 -0.51
N LEU A 42 22.11 -12.58 -1.30
CA LEU A 42 20.72 -12.69 -1.74
C LEU A 42 19.77 -12.89 -0.56
N GLU A 43 20.11 -13.73 0.41
CA GLU A 43 19.28 -13.95 1.58
C GLU A 43 19.21 -12.70 2.46
N LYS A 44 20.33 -11.98 2.64
CA LYS A 44 20.35 -10.67 3.32
C LYS A 44 19.41 -9.67 2.65
N LEU A 45 19.42 -9.59 1.31
CA LEU A 45 18.52 -8.72 0.56
C LEU A 45 17.06 -9.16 0.70
N ARG A 46 16.79 -10.47 0.70
CA ARG A 46 15.44 -11.03 0.89
C ARG A 46 14.89 -10.67 2.27
N CYS A 47 15.68 -10.87 3.33
CA CYS A 47 15.32 -10.50 4.69
C CYS A 47 15.02 -9.00 4.81
N LYS A 48 15.87 -8.13 4.24
CA LYS A 48 15.63 -6.68 4.23
C LYS A 48 14.34 -6.31 3.50
N LEU A 49 14.07 -6.97 2.37
CA LEU A 49 12.83 -6.76 1.61
C LEU A 49 11.61 -7.20 2.42
N GLU A 50 11.66 -8.35 3.08
CA GLU A 50 10.57 -8.85 3.93
C GLU A 50 10.26 -7.89 5.08
N VAL A 51 11.29 -7.40 5.79
CA VAL A 51 11.14 -6.41 6.86
C VAL A 51 10.51 -5.12 6.32
N GLY A 52 11.03 -4.58 5.22
CA GLY A 52 10.48 -3.35 4.62
C GLY A 52 9.03 -3.52 4.15
N VAL A 53 8.66 -4.69 3.63
CA VAL A 53 7.26 -4.99 3.25
C VAL A 53 6.36 -5.08 4.48
N GLN A 54 6.84 -5.64 5.59
CA GLN A 54 6.07 -5.67 6.84
C GLN A 54 5.82 -4.27 7.38
N GLU A 55 6.85 -3.42 7.45
CA GLU A 55 6.73 -2.03 7.90
C GLU A 55 5.74 -1.24 7.04
N LEU A 56 5.87 -1.34 5.71
CA LEU A 56 4.95 -0.68 4.78
C LEU A 56 3.52 -1.22 4.90
N THR A 57 3.34 -2.50 5.24
CA THR A 57 2.01 -3.07 5.50
C THR A 57 1.36 -2.42 6.70
N VAL A 58 2.10 -2.22 7.80
CA VAL A 58 1.59 -1.56 9.00
C VAL A 58 1.16 -0.12 8.67
N ILE A 59 1.98 0.62 7.92
CA ILE A 59 1.67 1.99 7.51
C ILE A 59 0.45 2.03 6.59
N ALA A 60 0.38 1.14 5.60
CA ALA A 60 -0.77 1.05 4.68
C ALA A 60 -2.08 0.78 5.43
N ASN A 61 -2.07 -0.15 6.38
CA ASN A 61 -3.23 -0.46 7.20
C ASN A 61 -3.65 0.74 8.06
N LYS A 62 -2.68 1.47 8.63
CA LYS A 62 -2.96 2.68 9.40
C LYS A 62 -3.60 3.77 8.54
N ILE A 63 -3.07 4.01 7.34
CA ILE A 63 -3.65 4.99 6.39
C ILE A 63 -5.09 4.60 6.06
N ASN A 64 -5.33 3.34 5.73
CA ASN A 64 -6.67 2.86 5.37
C ASN A 64 -7.66 2.93 6.56
N SER A 65 -7.21 2.65 7.78
CA SER A 65 -8.02 2.81 8.99
C SER A 65 -8.44 4.26 9.19
N LEU A 66 -7.48 5.19 9.15
CA LEU A 66 -7.74 6.62 9.31
C LEU A 66 -8.64 7.16 8.18
N ALA A 67 -8.44 6.69 6.94
CA ALA A 67 -9.32 7.04 5.83
C ALA A 67 -10.75 6.58 6.08
N ASN A 68 -10.95 5.39 6.66
CA ASN A 68 -12.28 4.90 7.01
C ASN A 68 -12.91 5.69 8.16
N GLU A 69 -12.12 6.14 9.14
CA GLU A 69 -12.59 7.06 10.19
C GLU A 69 -13.04 8.40 9.59
N ILE A 70 -12.26 8.99 8.69
CA ILE A 70 -12.64 10.21 7.95
C ILE A 70 -13.95 9.98 7.18
N LYS A 71 -14.07 8.85 6.49
CA LYS A 71 -15.30 8.49 5.77
C LYS A 71 -16.51 8.49 6.68
N ASN A 72 -16.40 7.88 7.86
CA ASN A 72 -17.49 7.84 8.84
C ASN A 72 -17.84 9.25 9.33
N LEU A 73 -16.84 10.07 9.66
CA LEU A 73 -17.05 11.47 10.06
C LEU A 73 -17.74 12.29 8.97
N LEU A 74 -17.42 12.06 7.69
CA LEU A 74 -18.10 12.70 6.57
C LEU A 74 -19.60 12.32 6.51
N PHE A 75 -19.95 11.06 6.79
CA PHE A 75 -21.35 10.64 6.87
C PHE A 75 -22.07 11.25 8.07
N THR A 76 -21.46 11.29 9.24
CA THR A 76 -22.05 11.96 10.41
C THR A 76 -22.24 13.46 10.17
N PHE A 77 -21.24 14.12 9.56
CA PHE A 77 -21.35 15.51 9.18
C PHE A 77 -22.53 15.74 8.23
N LYS A 78 -22.69 14.89 7.20
CA LYS A 78 -23.86 14.92 6.30
C LYS A 78 -25.17 14.87 7.09
N GLU A 79 -25.33 13.91 8.01
CA GLU A 79 -26.57 13.75 8.78
C GLU A 79 -26.92 15.01 9.58
N ILE A 80 -25.95 15.54 10.33
CA ILE A 80 -26.10 16.77 11.11
C ILE A 80 -26.47 17.94 10.18
N ALA A 81 -25.79 18.05 9.06
CA ALA A 81 -25.98 19.17 8.15
C ALA A 81 -27.36 19.12 7.46
N VAL A 82 -27.86 17.92 7.14
CA VAL A 82 -29.25 17.70 6.66
C VAL A 82 -30.27 18.08 7.74
N GLU A 83 -30.05 17.68 9.00
CA GLU A 83 -30.94 18.01 10.11
C GLU A 83 -31.01 19.51 10.37
N VAL A 84 -29.85 20.18 10.45
CA VAL A 84 -29.75 21.63 10.62
C VAL A 84 -30.49 22.36 9.50
N ASN A 85 -30.33 21.92 8.25
CA ASN A 85 -31.06 22.49 7.11
C ASN A 85 -32.57 22.31 7.25
N ARG A 86 -33.03 21.13 7.66
CA ARG A 86 -34.47 20.88 7.88
C ARG A 86 -35.03 21.82 8.95
N ASN A 87 -34.33 21.96 10.07
CA ASN A 87 -34.73 22.84 11.17
C ASN A 87 -34.75 24.31 10.73
N TYR A 88 -33.73 24.74 9.97
CA TYR A 88 -33.67 26.07 9.41
C TYR A 88 -34.83 26.36 8.44
N HIS A 89 -35.16 25.42 7.56
CA HIS A 89 -36.31 25.54 6.66
C HIS A 89 -37.63 25.66 7.42
N LEU A 90 -37.85 24.87 8.47
CA LEU A 90 -39.04 24.98 9.32
C LEU A 90 -39.13 26.36 9.99
N LEU A 91 -38.04 26.85 10.57
CA LEU A 91 -37.98 28.20 11.15
C LEU A 91 -38.30 29.28 10.11
N GLN A 92 -37.74 29.17 8.89
CA GLN A 92 -38.04 30.11 7.82
C GLN A 92 -39.51 30.08 7.38
N GLN A 93 -40.15 28.90 7.32
CA GLN A 93 -41.57 28.77 7.01
C GLN A 93 -42.45 29.40 8.09
N HIS A 94 -42.16 29.15 9.38
CA HIS A 94 -42.87 29.79 10.49
C HIS A 94 -42.69 31.32 10.51
N LEU A 95 -41.49 31.81 10.19
CA LEU A 95 -41.21 33.24 10.05
C LEU A 95 -41.92 33.84 8.84
N ASN A 96 -42.02 33.14 7.71
CA ASN A 96 -42.78 33.59 6.53
C ASN A 96 -44.28 33.72 6.83
N LEU A 97 -44.85 32.81 7.61
CA LEU A 97 -46.26 32.88 8.04
C LEU A 97 -46.53 34.08 8.98
N LYS A 98 -45.55 34.47 9.81
CA LYS A 98 -45.66 35.67 10.68
C LYS A 98 -45.38 36.99 9.94
N VAL A 99 -44.52 36.98 8.91
CA VAL A 99 -44.07 38.18 8.18
C VAL A 99 -44.92 38.49 6.93
N ALA A 100 -45.85 37.62 6.53
CA ALA A 100 -46.83 37.93 5.48
C ALA A 100 -47.69 39.19 5.76
N LYS A 101 -47.66 39.73 6.99
CA LYS A 101 -48.26 41.01 7.36
C LYS A 101 -47.31 42.22 7.35
N LEU A 102 -45.99 42.04 7.20
CA LEU A 102 -45.01 43.13 7.34
C LEU A 102 -43.86 43.01 6.30
N ASN A 103 -44.02 43.71 5.17
CA ASN A 103 -42.94 44.18 4.27
C ASN A 103 -42.28 43.18 3.30
N LYS A 104 -42.53 43.46 2.00
CA LYS A 104 -41.93 42.86 0.79
C LYS A 104 -40.42 43.12 0.57
N SER A 105 -39.64 43.56 1.55
CA SER A 105 -38.35 44.24 1.28
C SER A 105 -37.07 43.61 1.84
N LYS A 106 -37.08 42.47 2.52
CA LYS A 106 -35.83 41.84 2.98
C LYS A 106 -35.51 40.62 2.14
N ARG A 107 -34.70 40.80 1.08
CA ARG A 107 -33.94 39.72 0.43
C ARG A 107 -33.20 38.98 1.54
N ARG A 108 -33.70 37.80 1.91
CA ARG A 108 -33.06 36.95 2.90
C ARG A 108 -31.74 36.48 2.29
N LEU A 109 -30.64 36.70 3.01
CA LEU A 109 -29.40 35.98 2.80
C LEU A 109 -29.69 34.51 3.07
N ILE A 110 -30.09 33.80 2.02
CA ILE A 110 -30.22 32.34 2.04
C ILE A 110 -28.78 31.84 2.22
N PRO A 111 -28.48 31.06 3.28
CA PRO A 111 -27.17 30.44 3.41
C PRO A 111 -26.90 29.61 2.15
N LEU A 112 -25.68 29.70 1.62
CA LEU A 112 -25.26 28.82 0.53
C LEU A 112 -25.55 27.38 0.94
N ASN A 113 -26.21 26.67 0.04
CA ASN A 113 -26.69 25.33 0.28
C ASN A 113 -25.44 24.44 0.36
N ILE A 114 -25.13 23.90 1.55
CA ILE A 114 -23.99 23.01 1.84
C ILE A 114 -23.87 21.76 0.94
N TRP A 115 -24.80 21.57 0.01
CA TRP A 115 -24.86 20.47 -0.95
C TRP A 115 -23.81 20.57 -2.05
N ASP A 116 -23.12 21.71 -2.20
CA ASP A 116 -22.12 21.93 -3.26
C ASP A 116 -20.79 21.19 -3.02
N VAL A 117 -20.68 20.36 -1.97
CA VAL A 117 -19.51 19.51 -1.74
C VAL A 117 -19.67 18.19 -2.52
N HIS A 118 -19.42 18.26 -3.84
CA HIS A 118 -19.61 17.13 -4.75
C HIS A 118 -18.38 16.21 -4.88
N ASP A 119 -17.18 16.73 -4.63
CA ASP A 119 -15.93 15.98 -4.84
C ASP A 119 -15.22 15.69 -3.51
N LEU A 120 -15.66 14.63 -2.84
CA LEU A 120 -14.98 14.09 -1.67
C LEU A 120 -14.21 12.84 -2.06
N SER A 121 -12.91 12.84 -1.74
CA SER A 121 -12.08 11.66 -1.87
C SER A 121 -11.18 11.49 -0.67
N ILE A 122 -10.98 10.24 -0.26
CA ILE A 122 -10.11 9.84 0.85
C ILE A 122 -8.93 9.03 0.30
N PRO A 123 -7.77 9.07 0.96
CA PRO A 123 -6.63 8.23 0.57
C PRO A 123 -6.96 6.75 0.77
N ASN A 124 -6.44 5.90 -0.11
CA ASN A 124 -6.54 4.45 0.00
C ASN A 124 -5.24 3.81 -0.51
N VAL A 125 -4.65 2.91 0.26
CA VAL A 125 -3.43 2.19 -0.11
C VAL A 125 -3.79 0.77 -0.52
N VAL A 126 -3.44 0.41 -1.76
CA VAL A 126 -3.62 -0.94 -2.31
C VAL A 126 -2.26 -1.62 -2.41
N ARG A 127 -2.16 -2.85 -1.88
CA ARG A 127 -0.97 -3.69 -1.99
C ARG A 127 -1.04 -4.59 -3.23
N ARG A 128 0.03 -4.64 -4.01
CA ARG A 128 0.23 -5.57 -5.14
C ARG A 128 1.61 -6.23 -5.02
N GLY A 129 1.63 -7.45 -4.48
CA GLY A 129 2.88 -8.15 -4.16
C GLY A 129 3.67 -7.39 -3.11
N THR A 130 4.88 -6.94 -3.47
CA THR A 130 5.78 -6.11 -2.64
C THR A 130 5.60 -4.60 -2.84
N LYS A 131 4.67 -4.19 -3.70
CA LYS A 131 4.41 -2.78 -4.02
C LYS A 131 3.19 -2.26 -3.26
N PHE A 132 3.27 -1.02 -2.79
CA PHE A 132 2.18 -0.29 -2.13
C PHE A 132 1.84 0.93 -2.97
N ILE A 133 0.58 1.05 -3.36
CA ILE A 133 0.12 2.09 -4.29
C ILE A 133 -0.88 2.96 -3.53
N LEU A 134 -0.52 4.23 -3.35
CA LEU A 134 -1.43 5.23 -2.82
C LEU A 134 -2.40 5.67 -3.93
N THR A 135 -3.68 5.55 -3.65
CA THR A 135 -4.79 5.87 -4.54
C THR A 135 -5.79 6.74 -3.80
N LYS A 136 -6.79 7.25 -4.52
CA LYS A 136 -7.94 7.95 -3.94
C LYS A 136 -9.20 7.11 -4.08
N GLN A 137 -10.01 7.07 -3.03
CA GLN A 137 -11.35 6.51 -3.05
C GLN A 137 -12.35 7.66 -3.03
N ILE A 138 -13.26 7.69 -4.00
CA ILE A 138 -14.33 8.68 -4.06
C ILE A 138 -15.38 8.31 -3.00
N VAL A 139 -15.80 9.30 -2.21
CA VAL A 139 -16.86 9.18 -1.21
C VAL A 139 -18.07 9.95 -1.70
N ASN A 140 -19.08 9.23 -2.21
CA ASN A 140 -20.32 9.85 -2.63
C ASN A 140 -21.28 9.97 -1.44
N LEU A 141 -21.40 11.18 -0.88
CA LEU A 141 -22.32 11.46 0.21
C LEU A 141 -23.78 11.55 -0.25
N PHE A 142 -24.03 11.87 -1.52
CA PHE A 142 -25.36 12.03 -2.09
C PHE A 142 -25.47 11.20 -3.38
N PRO A 143 -25.52 9.86 -3.29
CA PRO A 143 -25.74 9.04 -4.47
C PRO A 143 -27.04 9.50 -5.13
N ALA A 144 -26.98 9.78 -6.44
CA ALA A 144 -28.19 9.95 -7.23
C ALA A 144 -29.03 8.70 -6.99
N GLN A 145 -30.26 8.88 -6.51
CA GLN A 145 -31.21 7.78 -6.47
C GLN A 145 -31.52 7.46 -7.92
N ASP A 146 -30.77 6.53 -8.50
CA ASP A 146 -31.07 6.02 -9.82
C ASP A 146 -32.49 5.47 -9.80
N THR A 147 -33.29 6.07 -10.66
CA THR A 147 -34.64 5.71 -11.00
C THR A 147 -34.64 4.22 -11.31
N GLN A 148 -35.28 3.42 -10.46
CA GLN A 148 -35.63 2.06 -10.82
C GLN A 148 -36.58 2.17 -12.03
N ALA A 149 -36.06 1.84 -13.21
CA ALA A 149 -36.83 1.61 -14.43
C ALA A 149 -37.27 0.15 -14.48
#